data_AF-A0A803XM16-F1
#
_entry.id   AF-A0A803XM16-F1
#
_cell.length_a   1.000
_cell.length_b   1.000
_cell.length_c   1.000
_cell.angle_alpha   90.00
_cell.angle_beta   90.00
_cell.angle_gamma   90.00
#
_symmetry.space_group_name_H-M   'P 1'
#
loop_
_entity.id
_entity.type
_entity.pdbx_description
1 polymer ?
#
loop_
_entity_poly.entity_id
_entity_poly.type
_entity_poly.pdbx_seq_one_letter_code
_entity_poly.pdbx_strand_id
1 'polypeptide(L)'
;LGNIRIDTLYDPKFGIRYEQILGAFLSVCGKGLREELEKQTRLVLLFGMVAEKVKQTSVSGRQVCILNVSISFFLKNKCRLPLNPSLVAKELNIKACSFFSSNAVPLKIALINADPLGEEINVMFKVGEDLRQDMLALQMIKIMDKIWLQEGLDLRMVIFKCLSTGKDRGMVELVPASETLRKIQVEYGVTGSFKDKPLAEWLRKYNPTEEEYEKVTFFQYSFFEGPVLSGFNFYPC
;
A
#
# COMPACT_ATOMS: atom_id res chain seq x y z
N LEU A 1 -16.90 -2.25 -8.05
CA LEU A 1 -17.80 -1.22 -7.48
C LEU A 1 -17.18 -0.43 -6.33
N GLY A 2 -16.27 -1.00 -5.51
CA GLY A 2 -15.51 -0.23 -4.50
C GLY A 2 -14.59 0.88 -5.02
N ASN A 3 -14.41 0.97 -6.35
CA ASN A 3 -13.54 1.93 -7.04
C ASN A 3 -14.30 3.11 -7.69
N ILE A 4 -15.63 3.21 -7.56
CA ILE A 4 -16.34 4.44 -7.95
C ILE A 4 -16.24 5.39 -6.76
N ARG A 5 -15.17 6.20 -6.72
CA ARG A 5 -14.91 7.15 -5.64
C ARG A 5 -14.77 8.57 -6.17
N ILE A 6 -14.92 9.49 -5.21
CA ILE A 6 -15.20 10.94 -5.27
C ILE A 6 -14.45 11.70 -6.38
N ASP A 7 -13.25 11.28 -6.71
CA ASP A 7 -12.37 11.81 -7.73
C ASP A 7 -12.89 11.60 -9.16
N THR A 8 -13.60 10.49 -9.41
CA THR A 8 -14.35 10.30 -10.66
C THR A 8 -15.57 11.20 -10.76
N LEU A 9 -16.11 11.72 -9.64
CA LEU A 9 -17.26 12.63 -9.63
C LEU A 9 -16.88 14.03 -10.11
N TYR A 10 -15.61 14.43 -9.92
CA TYR A 10 -15.09 15.71 -10.40
C TYR A 10 -14.58 15.66 -11.85
N ASP A 11 -14.68 14.50 -12.51
CA ASP A 11 -14.33 14.39 -13.91
C ASP A 11 -15.37 15.13 -14.77
N PRO A 12 -14.96 16.11 -15.60
CA PRO A 12 -15.92 16.94 -16.36
C PRO A 12 -16.68 16.15 -17.43
N LYS A 13 -16.16 15.00 -17.87
CA LYS A 13 -16.76 14.18 -18.94
C LYS A 13 -17.63 13.06 -18.37
N PHE A 14 -17.21 12.45 -17.27
CA PHE A 14 -17.83 11.23 -16.74
C PHE A 14 -18.44 11.41 -15.34
N GLY A 15 -18.21 12.55 -14.67
CA GLY A 15 -18.62 12.81 -13.28
C GLY A 15 -20.10 12.60 -13.02
N ILE A 16 -20.97 13.18 -13.85
CA ILE A 16 -22.44 13.04 -13.72
C ILE A 16 -22.86 11.56 -13.77
N ARG A 17 -22.26 10.77 -14.66
CA ARG A 17 -22.57 9.34 -14.78
C ARG A 17 -22.15 8.59 -13.52
N TYR A 18 -20.95 8.86 -13.01
CA TYR A 18 -20.47 8.23 -11.79
C TYR A 18 -21.30 8.62 -10.56
N GLU A 19 -21.75 9.88 -10.49
CA GLU A 19 -22.64 10.38 -9.45
C GLU A 19 -23.97 9.63 -9.44
N GLN A 20 -24.59 9.46 -10.61
CA GLN A 20 -25.85 8.72 -10.73
C GLN A 20 -25.69 7.25 -10.32
N ILE A 21 -24.63 6.59 -10.79
CA ILE A 21 -24.36 5.18 -10.44
C ILE A 21 -24.11 5.04 -8.93
N LEU A 22 -23.31 5.94 -8.34
CA LEU A 22 -23.02 5.93 -6.92
C LEU A 22 -24.28 6.23 -6.09
N GLY A 23 -25.09 7.21 -6.50
CA GLY A 23 -26.35 7.54 -5.83
C GLY A 23 -27.34 6.37 -5.84
N ALA A 24 -27.50 5.71 -7.00
CA ALA A 24 -28.32 4.51 -7.12
C ALA A 24 -27.77 3.36 -6.27
N PHE A 25 -26.45 3.15 -6.24
CA PHE A 25 -25.84 2.12 -5.39
C PHE A 25 -26.07 2.41 -3.91
N LEU A 26 -25.81 3.64 -3.46
CA LEU A 26 -25.98 4.02 -2.06
C LEU A 26 -27.43 3.90 -1.62
N SER A 27 -28.42 4.14 -2.50
CA SER A 27 -29.84 3.99 -2.16
C SER A 27 -30.25 2.53 -1.90
N VAL A 28 -29.58 1.55 -2.52
CA VAL A 28 -29.93 0.12 -2.42
C VAL A 28 -28.96 -0.73 -1.58
N CYS A 29 -27.74 -0.26 -1.28
CA CYS A 29 -26.69 -1.05 -0.64
C CYS A 29 -26.96 -1.43 0.83
N GLY A 30 -28.05 -0.92 1.42
CA GLY A 30 -28.39 -1.12 2.82
C GLY A 30 -27.61 -0.22 3.78
N LYS A 31 -28.15 -0.06 4.99
CA LYS A 31 -27.63 0.84 6.03
C LYS A 31 -26.21 0.48 6.48
N GLY A 32 -25.95 -0.81 6.75
CA GLY A 32 -24.66 -1.26 7.29
C GLY A 32 -23.48 -0.99 6.34
N LEU A 33 -23.65 -1.26 5.05
CA LEU A 33 -22.60 -0.97 4.06
C LEU A 33 -22.42 0.55 3.85
N ARG A 34 -23.52 1.31 3.87
CA ARG A 34 -23.45 2.78 3.76
C ARG A 34 -22.66 3.40 4.91
N GLU A 35 -22.95 3.01 6.15
CA GLU A 35 -22.21 3.48 7.33
C GLU A 35 -20.73 3.11 7.26
N GLU A 36 -20.40 1.93 6.71
CA GLU A 36 -19.01 1.52 6.54
C GLU A 36 -18.27 2.33 5.47
N LEU A 37 -18.93 2.64 4.36
CA LEU A 37 -18.37 3.53 3.32
C LEU A 37 -18.16 4.96 3.86
N GLU A 38 -19.04 5.45 4.73
CA GLU A 38 -18.88 6.74 5.39
C GLU A 38 -17.67 6.74 6.33
N LYS A 39 -17.49 5.70 7.15
CA LYS A 39 -16.29 5.54 8.00
C LYS A 39 -15.01 5.47 7.17
N GLN A 40 -15.02 4.73 6.07
CA GLN A 40 -13.89 4.65 5.14
C GLN A 40 -13.56 6.01 4.53
N THR A 41 -14.57 6.77 4.15
CA THR A 41 -14.40 8.12 3.59
C THR A 41 -13.76 9.05 4.62
N ARG A 42 -14.26 9.05 5.86
CA ARG A 42 -13.68 9.84 6.96
C ARG A 42 -12.23 9.45 7.26
N LEU A 43 -11.92 8.14 7.27
CA LEU A 43 -10.57 7.63 7.50
C LEU A 43 -9.60 8.08 6.41
N VAL A 44 -9.99 7.99 5.14
CA VAL A 44 -9.16 8.44 4.00
C VAL A 44 -8.92 9.94 4.06
N LEU A 45 -9.96 10.75 4.35
CA LEU A 45 -9.82 12.20 4.47
C LEU A 45 -8.86 12.57 5.60
N LEU A 46 -8.98 11.88 6.74
CA LEU A 46 -8.08 12.03 7.87
C LEU A 46 -6.62 11.73 7.49
N PHE A 47 -6.35 10.60 6.82
CA PHE A 47 -5.00 10.27 6.37
C PHE A 47 -4.47 11.29 5.37
N GLY A 48 -5.30 11.77 4.44
CA GLY A 48 -4.93 12.85 3.52
C GLY A 48 -4.53 14.14 4.24
N MET A 49 -5.30 14.56 5.25
CA MET A 49 -4.98 15.75 6.05
C MET A 49 -3.66 15.58 6.82
N VAL A 50 -3.43 14.41 7.43
CA VAL A 50 -2.19 14.12 8.16
C VAL A 50 -1.00 14.09 7.21
N ALA A 51 -1.15 13.49 6.02
CA ALA A 51 -0.08 13.40 5.02
C ALA A 51 0.35 14.78 4.53
N GLU A 52 -0.60 15.65 4.19
CA GLU A 52 -0.32 17.03 3.81
C GLU A 52 0.38 17.80 4.94
N LYS A 53 -0.09 17.65 6.18
CA LYS A 53 0.52 18.31 7.33
C LYS A 53 1.96 17.84 7.56
N VAL A 54 2.23 16.54 7.44
CA VAL A 54 3.57 15.97 7.57
C VAL A 54 4.51 16.50 6.48
N LYS A 55 4.02 16.63 5.25
CA LYS A 55 4.77 17.18 4.12
C LYS A 55 5.23 18.63 4.37
N GLN A 56 4.38 19.44 5.01
CA GLN A 56 4.65 20.84 5.33
C GLN A 56 5.43 21.06 6.64
N THR A 57 5.52 20.04 7.50
CA THR A 57 6.17 20.15 8.81
C THR A 57 7.64 19.74 8.74
N SER A 58 8.50 20.42 9.51
CA SER A 58 9.90 20.03 9.72
C SER A 58 10.01 18.64 10.35
N VAL A 59 11.11 17.94 10.09
CA VAL A 59 11.29 16.52 10.47
C VAL A 59 11.03 16.25 11.96
N SER A 60 11.40 17.17 12.84
CA SER A 60 11.21 17.05 14.30
C SER A 60 9.76 17.14 14.77
N GLY A 61 8.85 17.77 14.00
CA GLY A 61 7.43 17.94 14.35
C GLY A 61 6.48 16.93 13.71
N ARG A 62 6.97 16.09 12.77
CA ARG A 62 6.14 15.18 11.97
C ARG A 62 5.46 14.10 12.80
N GLN A 63 6.14 13.52 13.79
CA GLN A 63 5.56 12.46 14.62
C GLN A 63 4.35 12.97 15.44
N VAL A 64 4.43 14.20 15.94
CA VAL A 64 3.35 14.85 16.71
C VAL A 64 2.10 15.08 15.85
N CYS A 65 2.27 15.31 14.54
CA CYS A 65 1.15 15.47 13.61
C CYS A 65 0.36 14.17 13.42
N ILE A 66 1.03 13.02 13.41
CA ILE A 66 0.40 11.69 13.26
C ILE A 66 -0.45 11.37 14.51
N LEU A 67 0.04 11.74 15.69
CA LEU A 67 -0.57 11.50 17.00
C LEU A 67 -1.93 12.20 17.16
N ASN A 68 -1.99 13.51 16.96
CA ASN A 68 -3.13 14.31 17.45
C ASN A 68 -4.43 14.14 16.66
N VAL A 69 -4.34 13.84 15.36
CA VAL A 69 -5.56 13.77 14.51
C VAL A 69 -6.13 12.36 14.48
N SER A 70 -5.27 11.34 14.53
CA SER A 70 -5.65 9.95 14.22
C SER A 70 -6.31 9.20 15.38
N ILE A 71 -5.96 9.51 16.63
CA ILE A 71 -6.52 8.87 17.83
C ILE A 71 -8.04 9.10 17.93
N SER A 72 -8.49 10.32 17.62
CA SER A 72 -9.90 10.71 17.79
C SER A 72 -10.89 9.84 17.01
N PHE A 73 -10.49 9.37 15.81
CA PHE A 73 -11.33 8.53 14.96
C PHE A 73 -11.51 7.12 15.54
N PHE A 74 -10.40 6.47 15.91
CA PHE A 74 -10.40 5.07 16.36
C PHE A 74 -10.92 4.89 17.78
N LEU A 75 -10.93 5.94 18.61
CA LEU A 75 -11.58 5.90 19.93
C LEU A 75 -13.06 5.50 19.88
N LYS A 76 -13.75 5.81 18.77
CA LYS A 76 -15.19 5.57 18.62
C LYS A 76 -15.53 4.62 17.48
N ASN A 77 -14.55 4.21 16.67
CA ASN A 77 -14.81 3.49 15.43
C ASN A 77 -13.81 2.36 15.20
N LYS A 78 -14.31 1.22 14.72
CA LYS A 78 -13.55 0.26 13.92
C LYS A 78 -13.90 0.50 12.45
N CYS A 79 -12.95 0.28 11.54
CA CYS A 79 -13.14 0.58 10.13
C CYS A 79 -12.49 -0.49 9.25
N ARG A 80 -13.23 -0.97 8.26
CA ARG A 80 -12.73 -1.83 7.19
C ARG A 80 -11.84 -1.01 6.26
N LEU A 81 -10.70 -1.56 5.86
CA LEU A 81 -9.78 -0.84 4.99
C LEU A 81 -10.37 -0.75 3.57
N PRO A 82 -10.32 0.43 2.93
CA PRO A 82 -10.71 0.56 1.52
C PRO A 82 -9.96 -0.41 0.59
N LEU A 83 -8.67 -0.61 0.88
CA LEU A 83 -7.77 -1.44 0.11
C LEU A 83 -8.15 -2.94 0.17
N ASN A 84 -8.65 -3.38 1.33
CA ASN A 84 -9.07 -4.75 1.56
C ASN A 84 -10.22 -4.79 2.58
N PRO A 85 -11.47 -4.95 2.13
CA PRO A 85 -12.63 -4.97 3.02
C PRO A 85 -12.58 -6.07 4.08
N SER A 86 -11.82 -7.15 3.88
CA SER A 86 -11.66 -8.21 4.89
C SER A 86 -10.86 -7.75 6.10
N LEU A 87 -9.98 -6.76 5.95
CA LEU A 87 -9.16 -6.23 7.03
C LEU A 87 -9.93 -5.15 7.79
N VAL A 88 -9.99 -5.27 9.12
CA VAL A 88 -10.66 -4.32 10.01
C VAL A 88 -9.63 -3.71 10.94
N ALA A 89 -9.41 -2.41 10.86
CA ALA A 89 -8.57 -1.70 11.81
C ALA A 89 -9.37 -1.32 13.06
N LYS A 90 -8.79 -1.57 14.24
CA LYS A 90 -9.35 -1.13 15.53
C LYS A 90 -8.67 0.12 16.09
N GLU A 91 -7.38 0.31 15.82
CA GLU A 91 -6.58 1.43 16.33
C GLU A 91 -5.31 1.65 15.50
N LEU A 92 -4.63 2.77 15.72
CA LEU A 92 -3.31 3.05 15.15
C LEU A 92 -2.19 2.57 16.09
N ASN A 93 -1.21 1.85 15.56
CA ASN A 93 0.06 1.67 16.24
C ASN A 93 0.96 2.88 15.96
N ILE A 94 0.82 3.91 16.79
CA ILE A 94 1.52 5.20 16.63
C ILE A 94 3.05 5.03 16.62
N LYS A 95 3.58 4.08 17.38
CA LYS A 95 5.02 3.83 17.47
C LYS A 95 5.58 3.26 16.17
N ALA A 96 4.78 2.46 15.46
CA ALA A 96 5.16 1.86 14.19
C ALA A 96 4.82 2.76 12.98
N CYS A 97 3.99 3.80 13.16
CA CYS A 97 3.72 4.80 12.14
C CYS A 97 4.94 5.71 11.93
N SER A 98 5.25 5.98 10.66
CA SER A 98 6.39 6.82 10.27
C SER A 98 6.13 7.46 8.90
N PHE A 99 7.17 7.98 8.27
CA PHE A 99 7.12 8.52 6.91
C PHE A 99 8.38 8.09 6.15
N PHE A 100 8.26 7.92 4.84
CA PHE A 100 9.40 7.58 4.01
C PHE A 100 10.18 8.86 3.64
N SER A 101 11.50 8.74 3.48
CA SER A 101 12.40 9.85 3.15
C SER A 101 12.45 10.21 1.66
N SER A 102 11.51 9.70 0.85
CA SER A 102 11.42 10.00 -0.59
C SER A 102 10.84 11.39 -0.85
N ASN A 103 10.98 11.89 -2.09
CA ASN A 103 10.54 13.23 -2.49
C ASN A 103 9.04 13.50 -2.19
N ALA A 104 8.19 12.48 -2.30
CA ALA A 104 6.76 12.61 -2.03
C ALA A 104 6.40 12.50 -0.52
N VAL A 105 7.35 12.11 0.34
CA VAL A 105 7.19 11.90 1.79
C VAL A 105 5.91 11.12 2.14
N PRO A 106 5.68 9.93 1.57
CA PRO A 106 4.49 9.17 1.86
C PRO A 106 4.46 8.71 3.31
N LEU A 107 3.25 8.57 3.88
CA LEU A 107 3.06 8.12 5.26
C LEU A 107 3.10 6.60 5.34
N LYS A 108 3.84 6.05 6.30
CA LYS A 108 3.69 4.68 6.77
C LYS A 108 2.68 4.67 7.91
N ILE A 109 1.56 3.98 7.69
CA ILE A 109 0.48 3.85 8.66
C ILE A 109 0.42 2.38 9.10
N ALA A 110 0.63 2.17 10.39
CA ALA A 110 0.52 0.87 11.04
C ALA A 110 -0.78 0.83 11.86
N LEU A 111 -1.64 -0.14 11.57
CA LEU A 111 -2.96 -0.29 12.17
C LEU A 111 -3.04 -1.64 12.86
N ILE A 112 -3.60 -1.65 14.07
CA ILE A 112 -3.80 -2.91 14.78
C ILE A 112 -5.09 -3.54 14.27
N ASN A 113 -5.00 -4.82 13.94
CA ASN A 113 -6.11 -5.61 13.46
C ASN A 113 -7.17 -5.79 14.56
N ALA A 114 -8.44 -5.74 14.17
CA ALA A 114 -9.55 -6.05 15.05
C ALA A 114 -9.66 -7.56 15.32
N ASP A 115 -9.16 -8.39 14.40
CA ASP A 115 -8.98 -9.81 14.62
C ASP A 115 -7.80 -10.05 15.59
N PRO A 116 -8.02 -10.71 16.74
CA PRO A 116 -6.95 -11.03 17.70
C PRO A 116 -5.84 -11.93 17.12
N LEU A 117 -6.15 -12.74 16.11
CA LEU A 117 -5.18 -13.61 15.43
C LEU A 117 -4.59 -12.95 14.18
N GLY A 118 -5.09 -11.77 13.80
CA GLY A 118 -4.65 -11.06 12.61
C GLY A 118 -3.37 -10.28 12.84
N GLU A 119 -2.49 -10.29 11.83
CA GLU A 119 -1.27 -9.49 11.82
C GLU A 119 -1.56 -7.98 11.73
N GLU A 120 -0.55 -7.17 12.08
CA GLU A 120 -0.59 -5.72 11.94
C GLU A 120 -0.79 -5.31 10.48
N ILE A 121 -1.75 -4.42 10.25
CA ILE A 121 -2.08 -3.93 8.92
C ILE A 121 -1.17 -2.73 8.62
N ASN A 122 -0.23 -2.92 7.70
CA ASN A 122 0.70 -1.89 7.28
C ASN A 122 0.31 -1.32 5.90
N VAL A 123 0.15 0.00 5.82
CA VAL A 123 -0.25 0.69 4.59
C VAL A 123 0.62 1.92 4.38
N MET A 124 1.02 2.15 3.14
CA MET A 124 1.60 3.41 2.69
C MET A 124 0.49 4.31 2.14
N PHE A 125 0.38 5.53 2.66
CA PHE A 125 -0.53 6.55 2.14
C PHE A 125 0.26 7.60 1.37
N LYS A 126 -0.06 7.78 0.09
CA LYS A 126 0.63 8.71 -0.82
C LYS A 126 -0.26 9.90 -1.15
N VAL A 127 0.33 11.09 -1.21
CA VAL A 127 -0.34 12.33 -1.63
C VAL A 127 0.56 13.13 -2.58
N GLY A 128 -0.03 13.63 -3.66
CA GLY A 128 0.65 14.25 -4.80
C GLY A 128 0.99 13.28 -5.93
N GLU A 129 0.47 12.04 -5.91
CA GLU A 129 0.74 11.02 -6.93
C GLU A 129 -0.57 10.37 -7.39
N ASP A 130 -0.74 10.24 -8.70
CA ASP A 130 -1.88 9.57 -9.30
C ASP A 130 -1.67 8.06 -9.38
N LEU A 131 -2.27 7.33 -8.45
CA LEU A 131 -2.13 5.87 -8.36
C LEU A 131 -3.02 5.09 -9.35
N ARG A 132 -3.79 5.75 -10.22
CA ARG A 132 -4.67 5.05 -11.17
C ARG A 132 -3.89 4.22 -12.18
N GLN A 133 -2.71 4.68 -12.58
CA GLN A 133 -1.82 3.93 -13.47
C GLN A 133 -1.23 2.70 -12.78
N ASP A 134 -0.76 2.83 -11.53
CA ASP A 134 -0.29 1.70 -10.72
C ASP A 134 -1.38 0.65 -10.49
N MET A 135 -2.61 1.09 -10.20
CA MET A 135 -3.75 0.20 -10.06
C MET A 135 -3.99 -0.63 -11.33
N LEU A 136 -3.97 0.01 -12.50
CA LEU A 136 -4.16 -0.68 -13.77
C LEU A 136 -3.02 -1.67 -14.04
N ALA A 137 -1.77 -1.26 -13.79
CA ALA A 137 -0.60 -2.13 -13.96
C ALA A 137 -0.69 -3.37 -13.06
N LEU A 138 -1.00 -3.21 -11.78
CA LEU A 138 -1.16 -4.33 -10.83
C LEU A 138 -2.34 -5.22 -11.20
N GLN A 139 -3.42 -4.67 -11.75
CA GLN A 139 -4.53 -5.47 -12.28
C GLN A 139 -4.10 -6.33 -13.46
N MET A 140 -3.30 -5.78 -14.38
CA MET A 140 -2.76 -6.54 -15.51
C MET A 140 -1.83 -7.66 -15.04
N ILE A 141 -0.92 -7.37 -14.11
CA ILE A 141 -0.04 -8.39 -13.50
C ILE A 141 -0.87 -9.51 -12.85
N LYS A 142 -1.96 -9.16 -12.14
CA LYS A 142 -2.86 -10.16 -11.55
C LYS A 142 -3.57 -11.02 -12.59
N ILE A 143 -3.85 -10.50 -13.78
CA ILE A 143 -4.42 -11.29 -14.87
C ILE A 143 -3.35 -12.22 -15.46
N MET A 144 -2.12 -11.72 -15.67
CA MET A 144 -1.00 -12.52 -16.17
C MET A 144 -0.67 -13.68 -15.22
N ASP A 145 -0.57 -13.40 -13.92
CA ASP A 145 -0.32 -14.41 -12.88
C ASP A 145 -1.35 -15.54 -12.92
N LYS A 146 -2.64 -15.21 -13.09
CA LYS A 146 -3.69 -16.22 -13.24
C LYS A 146 -3.51 -17.08 -14.50
N ILE A 147 -3.10 -16.49 -15.62
CA ILE A 147 -2.87 -17.21 -16.87
C ILE A 147 -1.67 -18.15 -16.71
N TRP A 148 -0.57 -17.68 -16.14
CA TRP A 148 0.60 -18.53 -15.89
C TRP A 148 0.29 -19.71 -14.97
N LEU A 149 -0.44 -19.47 -13.88
CA LEU A 149 -0.87 -20.54 -12.98
C LEU A 149 -1.78 -21.56 -13.67
N GLN A 150 -2.66 -21.13 -14.59
CA GLN A 150 -3.50 -22.03 -15.38
C GLN A 150 -2.69 -22.94 -16.32
N GLU A 151 -1.57 -22.44 -16.84
CA GLU A 151 -0.63 -23.20 -17.68
C GLU A 151 0.40 -23.99 -16.86
N GLY A 152 0.28 -24.02 -15.53
CA GLY A 152 1.17 -24.75 -14.63
C GLY A 152 2.49 -24.03 -14.32
N LEU A 153 2.60 -22.74 -14.64
CA LEU A 153 3.74 -21.90 -14.33
C LEU A 153 3.46 -21.06 -13.07
N ASP A 154 3.98 -21.52 -11.92
CA ASP A 154 3.92 -20.77 -10.66
C ASP A 154 5.19 -19.91 -10.49
N LEU A 155 5.08 -18.62 -10.84
CA LEU A 155 6.13 -17.63 -10.64
C LEU A 155 6.12 -17.02 -9.24
N ARG A 156 5.24 -17.46 -8.32
CA ARG A 156 5.15 -16.92 -6.95
C ARG A 156 5.08 -15.39 -6.87
N MET A 157 4.29 -14.79 -7.76
CA MET A 157 4.17 -13.33 -7.85
C MET A 157 3.61 -12.73 -6.56
N VAL A 158 4.33 -11.79 -5.97
CA VAL A 158 3.85 -11.01 -4.82
C VAL A 158 3.12 -9.76 -5.33
N ILE A 159 1.80 -9.84 -5.46
CA ILE A 159 0.96 -8.75 -5.96
C ILE A 159 0.30 -8.02 -4.79
N PHE A 160 0.93 -6.92 -4.38
CA PHE A 160 0.38 -6.04 -3.35
C PHE A 160 -0.80 -5.21 -3.89
N LYS A 161 -1.68 -4.79 -2.98
CA LYS A 161 -2.83 -3.97 -3.34
C LYS A 161 -2.47 -2.50 -3.45
N CYS A 162 -3.03 -1.83 -4.45
CA CYS A 162 -3.00 -0.39 -4.61
C CYS A 162 -4.42 0.12 -4.87
N LEU A 163 -4.76 1.26 -4.26
CA LEU A 163 -6.06 1.90 -4.42
C LEU A 163 -5.89 3.42 -4.41
N SER A 164 -6.24 4.06 -5.53
CA SER A 164 -6.51 5.49 -5.58
C SER A 164 -7.75 5.79 -4.75
N THR A 165 -7.64 6.77 -3.86
CA THR A 165 -8.73 7.16 -2.94
C THR A 165 -9.19 8.59 -3.17
N GLY A 166 -8.72 9.22 -4.24
CA GLY A 166 -8.84 10.65 -4.48
C GLY A 166 -7.91 11.11 -5.60
N LYS A 167 -8.15 12.33 -6.08
CA LYS A 167 -7.24 13.01 -7.00
C LYS A 167 -5.86 13.12 -6.34
N ASP A 168 -4.85 12.60 -7.03
CA ASP A 168 -3.45 12.60 -6.63
C ASP A 168 -3.20 12.03 -5.22
N ARG A 169 -4.02 11.06 -4.77
CA ARG A 169 -3.79 10.37 -3.48
C ARG A 169 -4.30 8.94 -3.46
N GLY A 170 -3.69 8.12 -2.62
CA GLY A 170 -4.18 6.77 -2.40
C GLY A 170 -3.38 5.94 -1.40
N MET A 171 -3.73 4.66 -1.35
CA MET A 171 -3.25 3.67 -0.40
C MET A 171 -2.54 2.54 -1.15
N VAL A 172 -1.38 2.13 -0.63
CA VAL A 172 -0.61 0.99 -1.11
C VAL A 172 -0.34 0.06 0.06
N GLU A 173 -0.58 -1.23 -0.13
CA GLU A 173 -0.26 -2.26 0.85
C GLU A 173 1.25 -2.34 1.05
N LEU A 174 1.69 -2.32 2.30
CA LEU A 174 3.08 -2.57 2.63
C LEU A 174 3.24 -4.05 2.87
N VAL A 175 4.01 -4.70 2.00
CA VAL A 175 4.34 -6.10 2.17
C VAL A 175 5.30 -6.24 3.36
N PRO A 176 4.98 -7.09 4.35
CA PRO A 176 5.85 -7.32 5.50
C PRO A 176 7.19 -7.89 5.06
N ALA A 177 8.19 -7.71 5.93
CA ALA A 177 9.56 -8.19 5.71
C ALA A 177 10.11 -7.83 4.32
N SER A 178 9.85 -6.64 3.79
CA SER A 178 10.34 -6.25 2.46
C SER A 178 11.26 -5.04 2.52
N GLU A 179 12.24 -4.99 1.62
CA GLU A 179 13.24 -3.94 1.59
C GLU A 179 13.56 -3.50 0.16
N THR A 180 13.70 -2.18 -0.08
CA THR A 180 14.01 -1.72 -1.45
C THR A 180 15.41 -2.17 -1.89
N LEU A 181 15.59 -2.48 -3.19
CA LEU A 181 16.92 -2.80 -3.74
C LEU A 181 17.95 -1.72 -3.41
N ARG A 182 17.52 -0.46 -3.54
CA ARG A 182 18.38 0.70 -3.27
C ARG A 182 18.86 0.70 -1.83
N LYS A 183 17.99 0.38 -0.86
CA LYS A 183 18.39 0.32 0.56
C LYS A 183 19.38 -0.83 0.80
N ILE A 184 19.16 -1.99 0.18
CA ILE A 184 20.11 -3.11 0.22
C ILE A 184 21.46 -2.68 -0.35
N GLN A 185 21.48 -2.11 -1.56
CA GLN A 185 22.72 -1.69 -2.21
C GLN A 185 23.50 -0.63 -1.42
N VAL A 186 22.79 0.33 -0.81
CA VAL A 186 23.40 1.40 -0.02
C VAL A 186 24.00 0.87 1.29
N GLU A 187 23.46 -0.20 1.88
CA GLU A 187 24.05 -0.88 3.05
C GLU A 187 25.48 -1.38 2.76
N TYR A 188 25.79 -1.67 1.50
CA TYR A 188 27.12 -2.11 1.03
C TYR A 188 27.94 -0.99 0.35
N GLY A 189 27.56 0.28 0.55
CA GLY A 189 28.29 1.46 0.12
C GLY A 189 27.85 2.08 -1.22
N VAL A 190 28.40 3.26 -1.54
CA VAL A 190 27.99 4.11 -2.67
C VAL A 190 28.21 3.46 -4.06
N THR A 191 29.08 2.45 -4.15
CA THR A 191 29.33 1.67 -5.39
C THR A 191 28.56 0.34 -5.44
N GLY A 192 27.72 0.05 -4.44
CA GLY A 192 26.95 -1.21 -4.35
C GLY A 192 25.98 -1.42 -5.51
N SER A 193 25.51 -0.35 -6.15
CA SER A 193 24.63 -0.43 -7.32
C SER A 193 25.28 -1.04 -8.58
N PHE A 194 26.61 -1.21 -8.59
CA PHE A 194 27.36 -1.79 -9.72
C PHE A 194 27.91 -3.20 -9.43
N LYS A 195 27.52 -3.82 -8.32
CA LYS A 195 27.99 -5.15 -7.91
C LYS A 195 26.79 -6.06 -7.68
N ASP A 196 26.84 -7.31 -8.16
CA ASP A 196 25.80 -8.33 -7.89
C ASP A 196 25.88 -8.91 -6.46
N LYS A 197 27.03 -8.72 -5.80
CA LYS A 197 27.33 -9.27 -4.46
C LYS A 197 26.40 -8.81 -3.33
N PRO A 198 25.99 -7.52 -3.22
CA PRO A 198 25.15 -7.04 -2.12
C PRO A 198 23.81 -7.76 -2.02
N LEU A 199 23.20 -8.09 -3.16
CA LEU A 199 21.92 -8.80 -3.18
C LEU A 199 22.09 -10.26 -2.75
N ALA A 200 23.09 -10.96 -3.30
CA ALA A 200 23.38 -12.35 -2.93
C ALA A 200 23.74 -12.49 -1.44
N GLU A 201 24.56 -11.58 -0.90
CA GLU A 201 24.93 -11.55 0.52
C GLU A 201 23.74 -11.22 1.42
N TRP A 202 22.87 -10.29 0.99
CA TRP A 202 21.64 -10.00 1.71
C TRP A 202 20.68 -11.19 1.73
N LEU A 203 20.49 -11.88 0.59
CA LEU A 203 19.68 -13.10 0.54
C LEU A 203 20.26 -14.20 1.45
N ARG A 204 21.58 -14.40 1.43
CA ARG A 204 22.25 -15.41 2.28
C ARG A 204 22.13 -15.12 3.78
N LYS A 205 22.02 -13.84 4.17
CA LYS A 205 21.79 -13.43 5.56
C LYS A 205 20.43 -13.91 6.09
N TYR A 206 19.41 -13.94 5.24
CA TYR A 206 18.06 -14.37 5.62
C TYR A 206 17.79 -15.85 5.29
N ASN A 207 18.61 -16.46 4.42
CA ASN A 207 18.53 -17.87 4.05
C ASN A 207 19.88 -18.57 4.34
N PRO A 208 20.15 -18.91 5.62
CA PRO A 208 21.46 -19.38 6.07
C PRO A 208 21.79 -20.79 5.60
N THR A 209 20.80 -21.61 5.26
CA THR A 209 21.03 -22.95 4.70
C THR A 209 21.14 -22.89 3.17
N GLU A 210 22.03 -23.69 2.58
CA GLU A 210 22.16 -23.76 1.11
C GLU A 210 20.86 -24.14 0.42
N GLU A 211 20.05 -25.01 1.05
CA GLU A 211 18.77 -25.45 0.50
C GLU A 211 17.74 -24.31 0.43
N GLU A 212 17.70 -23.43 1.43
CA GLU A 212 16.85 -22.24 1.41
C GLU A 212 17.37 -21.21 0.40
N TYR A 213 18.68 -21.03 0.34
CA TYR A 213 19.30 -20.09 -0.60
C TYR A 213 19.10 -20.52 -2.06
N GLU A 214 19.27 -21.81 -2.39
CA GLU A 214 19.02 -22.34 -3.73
C GLU A 214 17.56 -22.16 -4.16
N LYS A 215 16.61 -22.39 -3.24
CA LYS A 215 15.19 -22.10 -3.48
C LYS A 215 15.01 -20.64 -3.87
N VAL A 216 15.57 -19.70 -3.10
CA VAL A 216 15.41 -18.25 -3.33
C VAL A 216 16.09 -17.76 -4.62
N THR A 217 17.23 -18.32 -4.98
CA THR A 217 17.97 -17.96 -6.21
C THR A 217 17.16 -18.30 -7.47
N PHE A 218 16.37 -19.38 -7.42
CA PHE A 218 15.45 -19.75 -8.51
C PHE A 218 14.29 -18.75 -8.66
N PHE A 219 13.86 -18.10 -7.57
CA PHE A 219 12.76 -17.11 -7.58
C PHE A 219 13.17 -15.71 -8.02
N GLN A 220 14.47 -15.45 -8.19
CA GLN A 220 14.98 -14.15 -8.65
C GLN A 220 14.43 -13.75 -10.04
N TYR A 221 13.95 -14.71 -10.83
CA TYR A 221 13.29 -14.51 -12.12
C TYR A 221 11.80 -14.09 -12.05
N SER A 222 11.23 -13.99 -10.84
CA SER A 222 9.81 -13.66 -10.62
C SER A 222 9.54 -12.14 -10.58
N PHE A 223 10.56 -11.33 -10.87
CA PHE A 223 10.48 -9.88 -10.85
C PHE A 223 10.26 -9.35 -12.27
N PHE A 224 9.13 -8.69 -12.49
CA PHE A 224 8.91 -7.96 -13.74
C PHE A 224 9.76 -6.68 -13.72
N GLU A 225 10.82 -6.64 -14.54
CA GLU A 225 11.46 -5.38 -14.93
C GLU A 225 10.49 -4.61 -15.84
N GLY A 226 9.80 -3.63 -15.25
CA GLY A 226 8.90 -2.73 -15.97
C GLY A 226 9.13 -1.28 -15.54
N PRO A 227 9.28 -0.32 -16.47
CA PRO A 227 9.62 1.09 -16.18
C PRO A 227 8.51 1.88 -15.46
N VAL A 228 7.45 1.22 -15.00
CA VAL A 228 6.22 1.85 -14.51
C VAL A 228 6.15 1.91 -12.98
N LEU A 229 6.89 1.06 -12.27
CA LEU A 229 6.86 0.99 -10.80
C LEU A 229 8.24 1.38 -10.26
N SER A 230 8.48 2.68 -10.08
CA SER A 230 9.72 3.18 -9.51
C SER A 230 9.83 2.80 -8.02
N GLY A 231 10.29 1.58 -7.75
CA GLY A 231 10.58 1.07 -6.40
C GLY A 231 10.44 -0.45 -6.31
N PHE A 232 11.50 -1.18 -6.64
CA PHE A 232 11.59 -2.62 -6.38
C PHE A 232 11.75 -2.89 -4.88
N ASN A 233 10.86 -3.70 -4.30
CA ASN A 233 11.01 -4.28 -2.97
C ASN A 233 11.39 -5.76 -3.08
N PHE A 234 12.41 -6.17 -2.32
CA PHE A 234 12.92 -7.52 -2.19
C PHE A 234 12.35 -8.17 -0.94
N TYR A 235 12.06 -9.46 -1.03
CA TYR A 235 11.47 -10.27 0.03
C TYR A 235 12.49 -11.35 0.44
N PRO A 236 12.84 -11.48 1.73
CA PRO A 236 13.36 -12.71 2.26
C PRO A 236 12.20 -13.73 2.28
N CYS A 237 12.42 -14.92 1.72
CA CYS A 237 11.50 -16.04 1.91
C CYS A 237 11.49 -16.49 3.36
#